data_AF-A0A914N1W9-F1
#
_entry.id   AF-A0A914N1W9-F1
#
_cell.length_a   1.000
_cell.length_b   1.000
_cell.length_c   1.000
_cell.angle_alpha   90.00
_cell.angle_beta   90.00
_cell.angle_gamma   90.00
#
_symmetry.space_group_name_H-M   'P 1'
#
loop_
_entity.id
_entity.type
_entity.pdbx_description
1 polymer ?
#
loop_
_entity_poly.entity_id
_entity_poly.type
_entity_poly.pdbx_seq_one_letter_code
_entity_poly.pdbx_strand_id
1 'polypeptide(L)'
;MSKSCSPTIGQEDLTFQYSRMDYENKEDLQREYLRIREYCLRIIRETMPNHFDKLFEVVNDWVVNRCVVQPQEVTSDEWELMKRFLTAVITGSYQNELLTTLEVRKKYLQLFDVIFNCCLNILNSSGTTAPTTLPNFMNGLLSTLSSFFQIFENFGERILNVLDLLKLILLINNENNLNVEITATKRHCIALLLKIVSVFPEQVKPYARNVFDLVGQVSNNVSMMQRSNLVHVLASLSNLASTVEEKTLFLRNAISYDINYIETEPFSASMENFLNNTGLSFAPDLKAIASQSCPYYLSRLNLKASLTALEGVLNQVEVPNNESSSANIFNLFFTVLPKIFQFCRCLTSIYMPEYSSKVHPIYGLSILEMVPSERQTLVSSITLEQDSNGADSKKFEEFEVGQFSNGYGNQEIAMFMRKFIVELMSVCGVVDSDLGF
;
A
#
# COMPACT_ATOMS: atom_id res chain seq x y z
N MET A 1 28.39 4.83 -3.19
CA MET A 1 27.50 5.84 -3.79
C MET A 1 26.41 6.18 -2.79
N SER A 2 26.34 7.43 -2.36
CA SER A 2 25.23 7.91 -1.54
C SER A 2 24.06 8.30 -2.44
N LYS A 3 22.83 7.94 -2.03
CA LYS A 3 21.60 8.43 -2.67
C LYS A 3 21.50 9.97 -2.57
N SER A 4 22.12 10.54 -1.54
CA SER A 4 22.19 11.97 -1.28
C SER A 4 23.51 12.58 -1.77
N CYS A 5 23.79 12.48 -3.06
CA CYS A 5 24.73 13.40 -3.71
C CYS A 5 24.04 14.76 -3.91
N SER A 6 23.66 15.42 -2.81
CA SER A 6 23.13 16.79 -2.79
C SER A 6 24.02 17.61 -1.86
N PRO A 7 24.51 18.79 -2.29
CA PRO A 7 25.38 19.59 -1.46
C PRO A 7 24.58 20.15 -0.28
N THR A 8 24.72 19.55 0.90
CA THR A 8 24.56 20.33 2.12
C THR A 8 25.76 21.27 2.20
N ILE A 9 25.47 22.58 2.23
CA ILE A 9 26.46 23.65 2.33
C ILE A 9 27.44 23.29 3.46
N GLY A 10 28.70 23.02 3.11
CA GLY A 10 29.80 22.84 4.07
C GLY A 10 30.46 21.45 4.16
N GLN A 11 29.97 20.42 3.46
CA GLN A 11 30.70 19.14 3.34
C GLN A 11 30.70 18.67 1.88
N GLU A 12 31.83 18.82 1.19
CA GLU A 12 32.06 18.13 -0.08
C GLU A 12 32.28 16.63 0.22
N ASP A 13 31.24 15.83 0.04
CA ASP A 13 31.36 14.37 0.03
C ASP A 13 32.29 13.97 -1.15
N LEU A 14 33.38 13.24 -0.87
CA LEU A 14 34.30 12.75 -1.91
C LEU A 14 33.55 11.96 -3.00
N THR A 15 32.47 11.28 -2.64
CA THR A 15 31.62 10.53 -3.56
C THR A 15 30.92 11.44 -4.58
N PHE A 16 30.63 12.69 -4.20
CA PHE A 16 30.04 13.70 -5.08
C PHE A 16 31.04 14.17 -6.15
N GLN A 17 32.32 14.31 -5.80
CA GLN A 17 33.35 14.72 -6.77
C GLN A 17 33.51 13.68 -7.88
N TYR A 18 33.57 12.38 -7.55
CA TYR A 18 33.60 11.31 -8.55
C TYR A 18 32.30 11.25 -9.36
N SER A 19 31.15 11.41 -8.70
CA SER A 19 29.85 11.40 -9.40
C SER A 19 29.75 12.53 -10.44
N ARG A 20 30.37 13.69 -10.20
CA ARG A 20 30.41 14.79 -11.19
C ARG A 20 31.37 14.54 -12.35
N MET A 21 32.33 13.61 -12.21
CA MET A 21 33.21 13.20 -13.30
C MET A 21 32.53 12.15 -14.19
N ASP A 22 31.76 11.26 -13.56
CA ASP A 22 31.20 10.07 -14.23
C ASP A 22 29.80 10.29 -14.80
N TYR A 23 29.04 11.29 -14.33
CA TYR A 23 27.65 11.53 -14.74
C TYR A 23 27.40 12.98 -15.14
N GLU A 24 26.65 13.18 -16.24
CA GLU A 24 26.32 14.51 -16.77
C GLU A 24 25.26 15.24 -15.95
N ASN A 25 24.30 14.49 -15.40
CA ASN A 25 23.18 15.03 -14.62
C ASN A 25 22.81 14.09 -13.46
N LYS A 26 21.90 14.55 -12.59
CA LYS A 26 21.49 13.83 -11.38
C LYS A 26 20.64 12.62 -11.72
N GLU A 27 19.86 12.69 -12.79
CA GLU A 27 18.99 11.62 -13.26
C GLU A 27 19.81 10.39 -13.69
N ASP A 28 20.93 10.59 -14.39
CA ASP A 28 21.85 9.54 -14.82
C ASP A 28 22.53 8.86 -13.63
N LEU A 29 23.03 9.65 -12.68
CA LEU A 29 23.58 9.12 -11.43
C LEU A 29 22.53 8.31 -10.66
N GLN A 30 21.30 8.80 -10.57
CA GLN A 30 20.22 8.11 -9.87
C GLN A 30 19.87 6.78 -10.54
N ARG A 31 19.81 6.73 -11.88
CA ARG A 31 19.55 5.49 -12.63
C ARG A 31 20.64 4.45 -12.37
N GLU A 32 21.91 4.83 -12.49
CA GLU A 32 23.02 3.90 -12.29
C GLU A 32 23.15 3.48 -10.82
N TYR A 33 22.90 4.39 -9.87
CA TYR A 33 22.80 4.07 -8.45
C TYR A 33 21.77 2.97 -8.18
N LEU A 34 20.56 3.09 -8.74
CA LEU A 34 19.51 2.09 -8.57
C LEU A 34 19.96 0.73 -9.14
N ARG A 35 20.57 0.73 -10.33
CA ARG A 35 21.07 -0.50 -10.99
C ARG A 35 22.16 -1.19 -10.17
N ILE A 36 23.17 -0.44 -9.74
CA ILE A 36 24.27 -0.97 -8.91
C ILE A 36 23.73 -1.49 -7.58
N ARG A 37 22.81 -0.77 -6.95
CA ARG A 37 22.17 -1.20 -5.71
C ARG A 37 21.49 -2.56 -5.86
N GLU A 38 20.68 -2.76 -6.89
CA GLU A 38 20.03 -4.06 -7.13
C GLU A 38 21.06 -5.18 -7.38
N TYR A 39 22.14 -4.88 -8.10
CA TYR A 39 23.23 -5.82 -8.32
C TYR A 39 23.92 -6.21 -6.99
N CYS A 40 24.19 -5.23 -6.11
CA CYS A 40 24.73 -5.48 -4.78
C CYS A 40 23.80 -6.34 -3.91
N LEU A 41 22.49 -6.06 -3.91
CA LEU A 41 21.51 -6.85 -3.17
C LEU A 41 21.48 -8.31 -3.65
N ARG A 42 21.66 -8.54 -4.96
CA ARG A 42 21.78 -9.90 -5.51
C ARG A 42 23.06 -10.60 -5.03
N ILE A 43 24.21 -9.93 -5.07
CA ILE A 43 25.47 -10.49 -4.54
C ILE A 43 25.31 -10.88 -3.07
N ILE A 44 24.68 -10.03 -2.26
CA ILE A 44 24.43 -10.34 -0.84
C ILE A 44 23.64 -11.64 -0.71
N ARG A 45 22.54 -11.81 -1.46
CA ARG A 45 21.71 -13.03 -1.44
C ARG A 45 22.50 -14.29 -1.84
N GLU A 46 23.31 -14.20 -2.90
CA GLU A 46 24.09 -15.32 -3.45
C GLU A 46 25.28 -15.71 -2.54
N THR A 47 25.82 -14.76 -1.78
CA THR A 47 26.96 -14.98 -0.89
C THR A 47 26.57 -15.44 0.53
N MET A 48 25.27 -15.46 0.84
CA MET A 48 24.74 -15.84 2.16
C MET A 48 25.30 -17.16 2.72
N PRO A 49 25.38 -18.28 1.96
CA PRO A 49 25.84 -19.56 2.54
C PRO A 49 27.24 -19.50 3.14
N ASN A 50 28.13 -18.69 2.55
CA ASN A 50 29.54 -18.61 2.93
C ASN A 50 29.83 -17.47 3.91
N HIS A 51 28.92 -16.50 4.02
CA HIS A 51 29.15 -15.25 4.74
C HIS A 51 28.04 -14.87 5.72
N PHE A 52 27.15 -15.81 6.05
CA PHE A 52 26.01 -15.59 6.95
C PHE A 52 26.39 -14.84 8.23
N ASP A 53 27.35 -15.33 9.02
CA ASP A 53 27.64 -14.73 10.33
C ASP A 53 28.10 -13.28 10.22
N LYS A 54 28.91 -12.95 9.20
CA LYS A 54 29.38 -11.57 8.98
C LYS A 54 28.25 -10.66 8.52
N LEU A 55 27.41 -11.12 7.59
CA LEU A 55 26.27 -10.34 7.10
C LEU A 55 25.23 -10.15 8.21
N PHE A 56 25.01 -11.18 9.04
CA PHE A 56 24.14 -11.11 10.19
C PHE A 56 24.68 -10.18 11.29
N GLU A 57 26.00 -10.16 11.53
CA GLU A 57 26.64 -9.22 12.47
C GLU A 57 26.39 -7.77 12.05
N VAL A 58 26.50 -7.46 10.75
CA VAL A 58 26.15 -6.14 10.21
C VAL A 58 24.67 -5.82 10.43
N VAL A 59 23.76 -6.77 10.15
CA VAL A 59 22.33 -6.58 10.44
C VAL A 59 22.09 -6.31 11.92
N ASN A 60 22.72 -7.09 12.80
CA ASN A 60 22.56 -6.98 14.24
C ASN A 60 23.07 -5.63 14.77
N ASP A 61 24.26 -5.22 14.35
CA ASP A 61 24.82 -3.91 14.71
C ASP A 61 23.93 -2.77 14.24
N TRP A 62 23.49 -2.81 12.97
CA TRP A 62 22.66 -1.74 12.39
C TRP A 62 21.30 -1.65 13.08
N VAL A 63 20.66 -2.79 13.37
CA VAL A 63 19.37 -2.82 14.08
C VAL A 63 19.52 -2.36 15.52
N VAL A 64 20.42 -2.96 16.29
CA VAL A 64 20.51 -2.69 17.73
C VAL A 64 21.05 -1.28 17.96
N ASN A 65 22.15 -0.90 17.32
CA ASN A 65 22.82 0.37 17.64
C ASN A 65 22.20 1.57 16.92
N ARG A 66 21.64 1.42 15.71
CA ARG A 66 21.01 2.56 15.00
C ARG A 66 19.49 2.59 15.15
N CYS A 67 18.78 1.49 14.89
CA CYS A 67 17.31 1.52 14.96
C CYS A 67 16.78 1.65 16.38
N VAL A 68 17.39 0.95 17.33
CA VAL A 68 16.79 0.78 18.66
C VAL A 68 17.33 1.80 19.65
N VAL A 69 18.64 2.06 19.65
CA VAL A 69 19.27 3.02 20.58
C VAL A 69 19.07 4.47 20.14
N GLN A 70 19.16 4.77 18.83
CA GLN A 70 19.06 6.14 18.31
C GLN A 70 18.13 6.29 17.09
N PRO A 71 16.87 5.80 17.14
CA PRO A 71 15.96 5.84 15.99
C PRO A 71 15.73 7.25 15.42
N GLN A 72 15.80 8.28 16.28
CA GLN A 72 15.62 9.68 15.91
C GLN A 72 16.74 10.25 15.04
N GLU A 73 17.92 9.63 15.03
CA GLU A 73 19.08 10.07 14.25
C GLU A 73 19.18 9.37 12.89
N VAL A 74 18.29 8.41 12.63
CA VAL A 74 18.28 7.64 11.38
C VAL A 74 17.52 8.42 10.31
N THR A 75 18.22 8.73 9.21
CA THR A 75 17.65 9.48 8.08
C THR A 75 16.70 8.63 7.25
N SER A 76 15.81 9.25 6.45
CA SER A 76 14.90 8.49 5.56
C SER A 76 15.64 7.61 4.56
N ASP A 77 16.79 8.05 4.05
CA ASP A 77 17.59 7.26 3.11
C ASP A 77 18.28 6.08 3.80
N GLU A 78 18.75 6.28 5.04
CA GLU A 78 19.30 5.20 5.86
C GLU A 78 18.22 4.15 6.17
N TRP A 79 17.00 4.56 6.54
CA TRP A 79 15.87 3.64 6.73
C TRP A 79 15.59 2.79 5.49
N GLU A 80 15.57 3.40 4.29
CA GLU A 80 15.32 2.68 3.04
C GLU A 80 16.44 1.67 2.74
N LEU A 81 17.70 2.09 2.84
CA LEU A 81 18.85 1.23 2.53
C LEU A 81 18.96 0.05 3.48
N MET A 82 18.79 0.33 4.77
CA MET A 82 18.76 -0.68 5.81
C MET A 82 17.65 -1.68 5.56
N LYS A 83 16.40 -1.23 5.34
CA LYS A 83 15.28 -2.13 5.03
C LYS A 83 15.59 -3.06 3.84
N ARG A 84 16.14 -2.52 2.75
CA ARG A 84 16.52 -3.32 1.57
C ARG A 84 17.62 -4.34 1.89
N PHE A 85 18.66 -3.92 2.62
CA PHE A 85 19.75 -4.79 3.05
C PHE A 85 19.24 -5.93 3.95
N LEU A 86 18.46 -5.61 4.99
CA LEU A 86 17.85 -6.60 5.87
C LEU A 86 16.99 -7.59 5.09
N THR A 87 16.13 -7.09 4.20
CA THR A 87 15.27 -7.94 3.37
C THR A 87 16.11 -8.87 2.50
N ALA A 88 17.21 -8.39 1.91
CA ALA A 88 18.12 -9.23 1.12
C ALA A 88 18.80 -10.31 1.97
N VAL A 89 19.27 -9.98 3.18
CA VAL A 89 19.91 -10.96 4.09
C VAL A 89 18.91 -12.02 4.57
N ILE A 90 17.69 -11.62 4.93
CA ILE A 90 16.64 -12.54 5.39
C ILE A 90 16.16 -13.42 4.24
N THR A 91 15.88 -12.82 3.07
CA THR A 91 15.46 -13.57 1.88
C THR A 91 16.53 -14.54 1.42
N GLY A 92 17.80 -14.11 1.39
CA GLY A 92 18.91 -14.98 1.05
C GLY A 92 19.10 -16.10 2.08
N SER A 93 18.86 -15.85 3.37
CA SER A 93 18.87 -16.91 4.40
C SER A 93 17.77 -17.94 4.20
N TYR A 94 16.60 -17.50 3.72
CA TYR A 94 15.48 -18.38 3.40
C TYR A 94 15.76 -19.22 2.14
N GLN A 95 16.16 -18.57 1.05
CA GLN A 95 16.44 -19.21 -0.24
C GLN A 95 17.57 -20.25 -0.16
N ASN A 96 18.52 -20.06 0.75
CA ASN A 96 19.63 -20.99 0.98
C ASN A 96 19.38 -21.93 2.18
N GLU A 97 18.14 -22.04 2.66
CA GLU A 97 17.72 -22.97 3.73
C GLU A 97 18.52 -22.83 5.04
N LEU A 98 19.13 -21.65 5.31
CA LEU A 98 19.92 -21.40 6.51
C LEU A 98 19.03 -21.33 7.77
N LEU A 99 17.76 -20.99 7.59
CA LEU A 99 16.74 -20.94 8.63
C LEU A 99 16.28 -22.34 9.11
N THR A 100 16.83 -23.43 8.58
CA THR A 100 16.53 -24.80 9.06
C THR A 100 17.02 -25.03 10.49
N THR A 101 18.14 -24.42 10.88
CA THR A 101 18.69 -24.56 12.23
C THR A 101 17.92 -23.71 13.25
N LEU A 102 17.70 -24.25 14.45
CA LEU A 102 17.02 -23.52 15.52
C LEU A 102 17.84 -22.30 16.00
N GLU A 103 19.17 -22.39 15.94
CA GLU A 103 20.07 -21.32 16.38
C GLU A 103 19.94 -20.07 15.50
N VAL A 104 19.97 -20.23 14.18
CA VAL A 104 19.77 -19.11 13.24
C VAL A 104 18.38 -18.50 13.41
N ARG A 105 17.34 -19.33 13.56
CA ARG A 105 15.98 -18.87 13.84
C ARG A 105 15.88 -18.03 15.11
N LYS A 106 16.56 -18.44 16.18
CA LYS A 106 16.60 -17.67 17.44
C LYS A 106 17.33 -16.34 17.29
N LYS A 107 18.40 -16.25 16.48
CA LYS A 107 19.08 -14.98 16.21
C LYS A 107 18.12 -13.96 15.57
N TYR A 108 17.34 -14.38 14.56
CA TYR A 108 16.32 -13.51 13.95
C TYR A 108 15.19 -13.14 14.90
N LEU A 109 14.70 -14.11 15.71
CA LEU A 109 13.68 -13.84 16.71
C LEU A 109 14.13 -12.80 17.74
N GLN A 110 15.40 -12.86 18.18
CA GLN A 110 15.95 -11.86 19.12
C GLN A 110 15.90 -10.45 18.52
N LEU A 111 16.32 -10.26 17.27
CA LEU A 111 16.25 -8.96 16.61
C LEU A 111 14.81 -8.46 16.47
N PHE A 112 13.89 -9.36 16.11
CA PHE A 112 12.47 -9.05 16.07
C PHE A 112 11.95 -8.58 17.43
N ASP A 113 12.21 -9.34 18.50
CA ASP A 113 11.74 -9.03 19.85
C ASP A 113 12.33 -7.69 20.34
N VAL A 114 13.59 -7.37 19.99
CA VAL A 114 14.22 -6.09 20.34
C VAL A 114 13.52 -4.91 19.64
N ILE A 115 13.26 -5.01 18.33
CA ILE A 115 12.54 -3.94 17.59
C ILE A 115 11.10 -3.81 18.09
N PHE A 116 10.43 -4.93 18.32
CA PHE A 116 9.06 -4.97 18.85
C PHE A 116 8.97 -4.26 20.20
N ASN A 117 9.85 -4.59 21.13
CA ASN A 117 9.90 -3.96 22.45
C ASN A 117 10.26 -2.46 22.36
N CYS A 118 11.12 -2.06 21.41
CA CYS A 118 11.39 -0.65 21.14
C CYS A 118 10.09 0.09 20.75
N CYS A 119 9.32 -0.46 19.81
CA CYS A 119 8.04 0.12 19.38
C CYS A 119 7.05 0.25 20.55
N LEU A 120 6.91 -0.81 21.36
CA LEU A 120 6.05 -0.77 22.54
C LEU A 120 6.51 0.25 23.58
N ASN A 121 7.81 0.33 23.85
CA ASN A 121 8.36 1.30 24.80
C ASN A 121 8.09 2.74 24.35
N ILE A 122 8.20 3.03 23.04
CA ILE A 122 7.86 4.34 22.49
C ILE A 122 6.38 4.66 22.74
N LEU A 123 5.47 3.71 22.50
CA LEU A 123 4.04 3.89 22.74
C LEU A 123 3.67 4.02 24.22
N ASN A 124 4.39 3.34 25.11
CA ASN A 124 4.16 3.38 26.56
C ASN A 124 4.79 4.61 27.23
N SER A 125 5.87 5.15 26.67
CA SER A 125 6.59 6.31 27.22
C SER A 125 5.85 7.63 27.01
N SER A 126 4.87 7.67 26.10
CA SER A 126 3.90 8.76 26.01
C SER A 126 2.88 8.65 27.17
N GLY A 127 3.30 9.04 28.37
CA GLY A 127 2.60 8.84 29.65
C GLY A 127 1.30 9.62 29.87
N THR A 128 0.39 9.65 28.90
CA THR A 128 -0.97 10.19 29.06
C THR A 128 -2.01 9.25 28.45
N THR A 129 -3.24 9.30 28.97
CA THR A 129 -4.38 8.40 28.72
C THR A 129 -4.88 8.28 27.27
N ALA A 130 -4.14 8.78 26.29
CA ALA A 130 -4.17 8.38 24.88
C ALA A 130 -2.89 8.99 24.24
N PRO A 131 -2.05 8.21 23.54
CA PRO A 131 -0.95 8.80 22.78
C PRO A 131 -1.57 9.75 21.74
N THR A 132 -1.32 11.05 21.86
CA THR A 132 -1.79 12.06 20.88
C THR A 132 -0.74 12.34 19.80
N THR A 133 0.45 11.78 19.94
CA THR A 133 1.57 11.96 19.02
C THR A 133 2.29 10.64 18.80
N LEU A 134 2.80 10.47 17.58
CA LEU A 134 3.63 9.34 17.19
C LEU A 134 4.92 9.88 16.59
N PRO A 135 6.11 9.39 16.99
CA PRO A 135 7.35 9.88 16.42
C PRO A 135 7.45 9.55 14.93
N ASN A 136 8.02 10.47 14.14
CA ASN A 136 8.13 10.33 12.67
C ASN A 136 8.90 9.06 12.25
N PHE A 137 9.84 8.60 13.07
CA PHE A 137 10.64 7.40 12.82
C PHE A 137 9.88 6.08 13.09
N MET A 138 8.65 6.12 13.62
CA MET A 138 7.87 4.90 13.88
C MET A 138 7.63 4.10 12.59
N ASN A 139 7.42 4.76 11.46
CA ASN A 139 7.30 4.08 10.16
C ASN A 139 8.58 3.31 9.77
N GLY A 140 9.75 3.84 10.10
CA GLY A 140 11.04 3.18 9.89
C GLY A 140 11.17 1.92 10.74
N LEU A 141 10.79 2.02 12.02
CA LEU A 141 10.76 0.88 12.94
C LEU A 141 9.78 -0.21 12.49
N LEU A 142 8.55 0.15 12.12
CA LEU A 142 7.55 -0.79 11.60
C LEU A 142 8.00 -1.45 10.30
N SER A 143 8.64 -0.70 9.41
CA SER A 143 9.22 -1.24 8.16
C SER A 143 10.31 -2.27 8.47
N THR A 144 11.18 -1.96 9.42
CA THR A 144 12.27 -2.84 9.86
C THR A 144 11.70 -4.10 10.51
N LEU A 145 10.74 -3.95 11.43
CA LEU A 145 10.02 -5.06 12.05
C LEU A 145 9.36 -5.99 11.00
N SER A 146 8.70 -5.40 10.01
CA SER A 146 8.01 -6.14 8.94
C SER A 146 8.94 -6.95 8.02
N SER A 147 10.23 -6.64 8.02
CA SER A 147 11.24 -7.38 7.26
C SER A 147 11.54 -8.73 7.90
N PHE A 148 11.21 -8.90 9.19
CA PHE A 148 11.40 -10.14 9.95
C PHE A 148 10.13 -11.01 10.04
N PHE A 149 9.03 -10.67 9.38
CA PHE A 149 7.77 -11.44 9.51
C PHE A 149 7.88 -12.91 9.09
N GLN A 150 8.88 -13.27 8.29
CA GLN A 150 9.22 -14.62 7.89
C GLN A 150 9.49 -15.55 9.10
N ILE A 151 9.81 -14.99 10.27
CA ILE A 151 9.93 -15.78 11.50
C ILE A 151 8.60 -16.42 11.92
N PHE A 152 7.44 -15.90 11.48
CA PHE A 152 6.13 -16.43 11.86
C PHE A 152 5.95 -17.88 11.42
N GLU A 153 6.63 -18.32 10.34
CA GLU A 153 6.64 -19.72 9.93
C GLU A 153 7.12 -20.67 11.05
N ASN A 154 7.95 -20.15 11.96
CA ASN A 154 8.55 -20.91 13.05
C ASN A 154 8.07 -20.46 14.44
N PHE A 155 7.62 -19.22 14.57
CA PHE A 155 7.20 -18.57 15.82
C PHE A 155 5.85 -17.86 15.62
N GLY A 156 4.84 -18.62 15.19
CA GLY A 156 3.51 -18.10 14.87
C GLY A 156 2.83 -17.37 16.04
N GLU A 157 3.19 -17.68 17.28
CA GLU A 157 2.67 -17.01 18.47
C GLU A 157 3.00 -15.52 18.53
N ARG A 158 4.05 -15.06 17.81
CA ARG A 158 4.40 -13.64 17.71
C ARG A 158 3.41 -12.82 16.89
N ILE A 159 2.54 -13.45 16.10
CA ILE A 159 1.51 -12.75 15.33
C ILE A 159 0.60 -11.96 16.28
N LEU A 160 0.14 -12.57 17.40
CA LEU A 160 -0.71 -11.88 18.37
C LEU A 160 -0.06 -10.60 18.92
N ASN A 161 1.22 -10.68 19.27
CA ASN A 161 1.97 -9.52 19.76
C ASN A 161 1.97 -8.38 18.74
N VAL A 162 2.17 -8.70 17.46
CA VAL A 162 2.13 -7.71 16.38
C VAL A 162 0.73 -7.16 16.17
N LEU A 163 -0.32 -8.00 16.20
CA LEU A 163 -1.70 -7.54 16.11
C LEU A 163 -2.03 -6.55 17.23
N ASP A 164 -1.61 -6.81 18.46
CA ASP A 164 -1.80 -5.91 19.60
C ASP A 164 -1.03 -4.58 19.41
N LEU A 165 0.21 -4.62 18.94
CA LEU A 165 0.99 -3.43 18.60
C LEU A 165 0.29 -2.59 17.53
N LEU A 166 -0.12 -3.21 16.41
CA LEU A 166 -0.79 -2.50 15.31
C LEU A 166 -2.12 -1.90 15.78
N LYS A 167 -2.87 -2.63 16.62
CA LYS A 167 -4.11 -2.14 17.23
C LYS A 167 -3.87 -0.88 18.06
N LEU A 168 -2.85 -0.86 18.92
CA LEU A 168 -2.51 0.30 19.74
C LEU A 168 -2.26 1.54 18.86
N ILE A 169 -1.51 1.39 17.77
CA ILE A 169 -1.22 2.48 16.83
C ILE A 169 -2.47 2.93 16.07
N LEU A 170 -3.31 1.99 15.62
CA LEU A 170 -4.53 2.29 14.88
C LEU A 170 -5.59 3.00 15.74
N LEU A 171 -5.58 2.79 17.05
CA LEU A 171 -6.46 3.46 18.01
C LEU A 171 -6.02 4.88 18.38
N ILE A 172 -4.78 5.29 18.08
CA ILE A 172 -4.29 6.66 18.30
C ILE A 172 -5.26 7.66 17.66
N ASN A 173 -5.75 8.65 18.41
CA ASN A 173 -6.67 9.63 17.86
C ASN A 173 -5.96 10.53 16.83
N ASN A 174 -6.60 10.76 15.68
CA ASN A 174 -6.12 11.66 14.64
C ASN A 174 -7.29 12.47 14.09
N GLU A 175 -7.78 13.39 14.91
CA GLU A 175 -8.96 14.21 14.60
C GLU A 175 -8.83 14.83 13.21
N ASN A 176 -9.84 14.62 12.37
CA ASN A 176 -9.93 15.12 11.00
C ASN A 176 -8.69 14.88 10.11
N ASN A 177 -7.90 13.84 10.40
CA ASN A 177 -6.64 13.54 9.70
C ASN A 177 -5.64 14.71 9.69
N LEU A 178 -5.63 15.55 10.73
CA LEU A 178 -4.77 16.74 10.81
C LEU A 178 -3.28 16.38 10.83
N ASN A 179 -2.91 15.26 11.45
CA ASN A 179 -1.53 14.80 11.49
C ASN A 179 -1.26 13.83 10.34
N VAL A 180 -0.48 14.30 9.36
CA VAL A 180 -0.10 13.53 8.16
C VAL A 180 0.75 12.31 8.53
N GLU A 181 1.62 12.42 9.53
CA GLU A 181 2.50 11.33 9.97
C GLU A 181 1.72 10.21 10.65
N ILE A 182 0.74 10.55 11.50
CA ILE A 182 -0.16 9.55 12.09
C ILE A 182 -0.98 8.88 10.99
N THR A 183 -1.49 9.65 10.03
CA THR A 183 -2.24 9.11 8.88
C THR A 183 -1.39 8.13 8.07
N ALA A 184 -0.14 8.51 7.76
CA ALA A 184 0.81 7.67 7.04
C ALA A 184 1.14 6.39 7.83
N THR A 185 1.30 6.50 9.15
CA THR A 185 1.63 5.35 10.00
C THR A 185 0.47 4.39 10.19
N LYS A 186 -0.75 4.89 10.34
CA LYS A 186 -1.95 4.03 10.34
C LYS A 186 -2.11 3.29 9.01
N ARG A 187 -1.87 3.97 7.89
CA ARG A 187 -1.88 3.34 6.56
C ARG A 187 -0.81 2.26 6.46
N HIS A 188 0.39 2.51 6.99
CA HIS A 188 1.45 1.51 7.09
C HIS A 188 0.99 0.30 7.93
N CYS A 189 0.37 0.53 9.08
CA CYS A 189 -0.14 -0.55 9.93
C CYS A 189 -1.18 -1.43 9.23
N ILE A 190 -2.09 -0.82 8.45
CA ILE A 190 -3.08 -1.57 7.66
C ILE A 190 -2.39 -2.40 6.57
N ALA A 191 -1.37 -1.87 5.92
CA ALA A 191 -0.58 -2.62 4.94
C ALA A 191 0.17 -3.80 5.58
N LEU A 192 0.69 -3.63 6.80
CA LEU A 192 1.29 -4.74 7.56
C LEU A 192 0.27 -5.78 7.97
N LEU A 193 -0.93 -5.34 8.38
CA LEU A 193 -2.03 -6.26 8.71
C LEU A 193 -2.44 -7.08 7.48
N LEU A 194 -2.56 -6.44 6.31
CA LEU A 194 -2.82 -7.13 5.06
C LEU A 194 -1.71 -8.13 4.74
N LYS A 195 -0.44 -7.72 4.82
CA LYS A 195 0.72 -8.60 4.61
C LYS A 195 0.69 -9.82 5.52
N ILE A 196 0.35 -9.64 6.80
CA ILE A 196 0.25 -10.75 7.75
C ILE A 196 -0.76 -11.79 7.25
N VAL A 197 -1.97 -11.34 6.88
CA VAL A 197 -3.07 -12.23 6.45
C VAL A 197 -2.82 -12.85 5.08
N SER A 198 -2.27 -12.08 4.13
CA SER A 198 -2.11 -12.53 2.74
C SER A 198 -0.85 -13.36 2.50
N VAL A 199 0.25 -13.09 3.21
CA VAL A 199 1.54 -13.79 3.02
C VAL A 199 1.70 -14.97 3.97
N PHE A 200 1.09 -14.91 5.17
CA PHE A 200 1.22 -15.96 6.19
C PHE A 200 -0.14 -16.59 6.57
N PRO A 201 -0.96 -17.04 5.59
CA PRO A 201 -2.33 -17.49 5.85
C PRO A 201 -2.39 -18.68 6.82
N GLU A 202 -1.46 -19.64 6.71
CA GLU A 202 -1.41 -20.82 7.58
C GLU A 202 -1.09 -20.46 9.03
N GLN A 203 -0.16 -19.53 9.24
CA GLN A 203 0.25 -19.10 10.57
C GLN A 203 -0.79 -18.18 11.22
N VAL A 204 -1.54 -17.42 10.41
CA VAL A 204 -2.61 -16.51 10.89
C VAL A 204 -3.91 -17.25 11.19
N LYS A 205 -4.17 -18.40 10.56
CA LYS A 205 -5.42 -19.16 10.73
C LYS A 205 -5.88 -19.36 12.18
N PRO A 206 -5.01 -19.72 13.16
CA PRO A 206 -5.41 -19.82 14.58
C PRO A 206 -5.87 -18.49 15.21
N TYR A 207 -5.45 -17.36 14.63
CA TYR A 207 -5.69 -16.00 15.11
C TYR A 207 -6.67 -15.21 14.22
N ALA A 208 -7.34 -15.87 13.27
CA ALA A 208 -8.24 -15.20 12.32
C ALA A 208 -9.33 -14.38 13.03
N ARG A 209 -9.83 -14.89 14.17
CA ARG A 209 -10.79 -14.16 15.00
C ARG A 209 -10.19 -12.87 15.59
N ASN A 210 -8.95 -12.91 16.06
CA ASN A 210 -8.26 -11.73 16.59
C ASN A 210 -8.10 -10.65 15.52
N VAL A 211 -7.79 -11.04 14.28
CA VAL A 211 -7.73 -10.10 13.13
C VAL A 211 -9.10 -9.47 12.89
N PHE A 212 -10.16 -10.28 12.81
CA PHE A 212 -11.52 -9.79 12.63
C PHE A 212 -11.95 -8.81 13.73
N ASP A 213 -11.71 -9.17 15.00
CA ASP A 213 -12.05 -8.33 16.14
C ASP A 213 -11.23 -7.04 16.19
N LEU A 214 -9.96 -7.08 15.78
CA LEU A 214 -9.11 -5.90 15.63
C LEU A 214 -9.71 -4.94 14.60
N VAL A 215 -10.02 -5.42 13.39
CA VAL A 215 -10.62 -4.60 12.32
C VAL A 215 -11.90 -3.93 12.80
N GLY A 216 -12.78 -4.67 13.47
CA GLY A 216 -14.03 -4.13 14.03
C GLY A 216 -13.79 -3.02 15.06
N GLN A 217 -12.79 -3.20 15.95
CA GLN A 217 -12.47 -2.23 17.00
C GLN A 217 -11.85 -0.93 16.47
N VAL A 218 -11.00 -1.00 15.43
CA VAL A 218 -10.28 0.17 14.91
C VAL A 218 -11.05 0.92 13.82
N SER A 219 -12.12 0.34 13.27
CA SER A 219 -12.86 0.89 12.12
C SER A 219 -13.34 2.33 12.34
N ASN A 220 -13.68 2.72 13.57
CA ASN A 220 -14.15 4.07 13.90
C ASN A 220 -13.01 5.07 14.16
N ASN A 221 -11.76 4.60 14.26
CA ASN A 221 -10.58 5.42 14.57
C ASN A 221 -9.75 5.73 13.31
N VAL A 222 -10.14 5.21 12.15
CA VAL A 222 -9.39 5.36 10.89
C VAL A 222 -10.22 6.14 9.86
N SER A 223 -9.54 6.74 8.88
CA SER A 223 -10.20 7.49 7.82
C SER A 223 -11.05 6.58 6.92
N MET A 224 -11.93 7.16 6.11
CA MET A 224 -12.79 6.41 5.19
C MET A 224 -11.99 5.56 4.18
N MET A 225 -10.88 6.09 3.66
CA MET A 225 -9.95 5.33 2.79
C MET A 225 -9.18 4.25 3.55
N GLN A 226 -8.90 4.47 4.83
CA GLN A 226 -8.29 3.44 5.67
C GLN A 226 -9.29 2.32 5.98
N ARG A 227 -10.58 2.65 6.18
CA ARG A 227 -11.66 1.65 6.30
C ARG A 227 -11.79 0.80 5.04
N SER A 228 -11.74 1.40 3.85
CA SER A 228 -11.74 0.61 2.60
C SER A 228 -10.54 -0.32 2.52
N ASN A 229 -9.36 0.11 2.98
CA ASN A 229 -8.18 -0.76 3.02
C ASN A 229 -8.29 -1.87 4.09
N LEU A 230 -9.03 -1.66 5.18
CA LEU A 230 -9.37 -2.72 6.12
C LEU A 230 -10.30 -3.77 5.48
N VAL A 231 -11.12 -3.40 4.49
CA VAL A 231 -11.88 -4.39 3.70
C VAL A 231 -10.95 -5.29 2.90
N HIS A 232 -9.80 -4.80 2.41
CA HIS A 232 -8.79 -5.67 1.76
C HIS A 232 -8.27 -6.74 2.73
N VAL A 233 -8.04 -6.35 3.99
CA VAL A 233 -7.65 -7.29 5.06
C VAL A 233 -8.74 -8.33 5.29
N LEU A 234 -10.00 -7.91 5.42
CA LEU A 234 -11.13 -8.83 5.58
C LEU A 234 -11.29 -9.76 4.37
N ALA A 235 -11.12 -9.23 3.16
CA ALA A 235 -11.18 -9.99 1.93
C ALA A 235 -10.11 -11.09 1.89
N SER A 236 -8.86 -10.76 2.22
CA SER A 236 -7.78 -11.74 2.35
C SER A 236 -8.07 -12.75 3.46
N LEU A 237 -8.60 -12.30 4.61
CA LEU A 237 -8.96 -13.17 5.74
C LEU A 237 -10.06 -14.18 5.35
N SER A 238 -10.96 -13.81 4.46
CA SER A 238 -12.03 -14.69 3.97
C SER A 238 -11.50 -15.94 3.26
N ASN A 239 -10.27 -15.91 2.74
CA ASN A 239 -9.63 -17.08 2.13
C ASN A 239 -9.38 -18.21 3.14
N LEU A 240 -9.37 -17.91 4.43
CA LEU A 240 -9.20 -18.90 5.51
C LEU A 240 -10.50 -19.66 5.86
N ALA A 241 -11.64 -19.27 5.27
CA ALA A 241 -12.91 -19.94 5.49
C ALA A 241 -12.88 -21.40 5.00
N SER A 242 -13.60 -22.29 5.71
CA SER A 242 -13.58 -23.73 5.38
C SER A 242 -14.49 -24.07 4.19
N THR A 243 -15.49 -23.23 3.93
CA THR A 243 -16.48 -23.42 2.87
C THR A 243 -16.67 -22.14 2.05
N VAL A 244 -17.15 -22.31 0.81
CA VAL A 244 -17.43 -21.18 -0.10
C VAL A 244 -18.63 -20.37 0.41
N GLU A 245 -19.58 -21.02 1.06
CA GLU A 245 -20.76 -20.42 1.64
C GLU A 245 -20.40 -19.49 2.80
N GLU A 246 -19.54 -19.94 3.73
CA GLU A 246 -19.01 -19.11 4.82
C GLU A 246 -18.23 -17.92 4.27
N LYS A 247 -17.36 -18.16 3.29
CA LYS A 247 -16.60 -17.12 2.61
C LYS A 247 -17.52 -16.06 2.00
N THR A 248 -18.53 -16.50 1.26
CA THR A 248 -19.49 -15.62 0.58
C THR A 248 -20.31 -14.81 1.58
N LEU A 249 -20.76 -15.43 2.67
CA LEU A 249 -21.49 -14.75 3.74
C LEU A 249 -20.59 -13.71 4.45
N PHE A 250 -19.35 -14.07 4.74
CA PHE A 250 -18.36 -13.19 5.35
C PHE A 250 -18.09 -11.96 4.47
N LEU A 251 -17.81 -12.19 3.18
CA LEU A 251 -17.57 -11.12 2.22
C LEU A 251 -18.79 -10.23 2.05
N ARG A 252 -19.99 -10.81 1.92
CA ARG A 252 -21.26 -10.06 1.83
C ARG A 252 -21.42 -9.08 3.00
N ASN A 253 -21.11 -9.53 4.21
CA ASN A 253 -21.19 -8.66 5.39
C ASN A 253 -20.13 -7.55 5.34
N ALA A 254 -18.90 -7.88 4.94
CA ALA A 254 -17.78 -6.94 4.87
C ALA A 254 -18.02 -5.78 3.88
N ILE A 255 -18.63 -6.04 2.72
CA ILE A 255 -18.89 -5.02 1.68
C ILE A 255 -20.34 -4.52 1.61
N SER A 256 -21.19 -4.94 2.54
CA SER A 256 -22.62 -4.60 2.54
C SER A 256 -22.89 -3.10 2.45
N TYR A 257 -22.12 -2.30 3.20
CA TYR A 257 -22.20 -0.84 3.17
C TYR A 257 -21.84 -0.27 1.79
N ASP A 258 -20.77 -0.79 1.18
CA ASP A 258 -20.24 -0.29 -0.08
C ASP A 258 -21.16 -0.63 -1.27
N ILE A 259 -21.71 -1.84 -1.28
CA ILE A 259 -22.74 -2.25 -2.24
C ILE A 259 -23.97 -1.35 -2.11
N ASN A 260 -24.49 -1.19 -0.90
CA ASN A 260 -25.68 -0.38 -0.66
C ASN A 260 -25.47 1.08 -1.10
N TYR A 261 -24.31 1.68 -0.78
CA TYR A 261 -23.96 3.02 -1.22
C TYR A 261 -24.01 3.14 -2.76
N ILE A 262 -23.38 2.20 -3.48
CA ILE A 262 -23.37 2.23 -4.94
C ILE A 262 -24.79 2.05 -5.49
N GLU A 263 -25.59 1.14 -4.93
CA GLU A 263 -26.97 0.86 -5.35
C GLU A 263 -27.94 2.01 -5.09
N THR A 264 -27.76 2.81 -4.03
CA THR A 264 -28.69 3.89 -3.69
C THR A 264 -28.31 5.21 -4.32
N GLU A 265 -27.02 5.51 -4.45
CA GLU A 265 -26.59 6.83 -4.88
C GLU A 265 -26.80 7.07 -6.39
N PRO A 266 -27.31 8.25 -6.80
CA PRO A 266 -27.64 8.54 -8.19
C PRO A 266 -26.45 9.08 -9.00
N PHE A 267 -25.21 8.94 -8.50
CA PHE A 267 -24.00 9.55 -9.09
C PHE A 267 -23.73 9.17 -10.55
N SER A 268 -24.25 8.04 -11.01
CA SER A 268 -24.09 7.53 -12.38
C SER A 268 -25.37 7.49 -13.21
N ALA A 269 -26.50 7.96 -12.67
CA ALA A 269 -27.79 7.87 -13.36
C ALA A 269 -27.88 8.76 -14.62
N SER A 270 -27.12 9.85 -14.66
CA SER A 270 -26.98 10.74 -15.82
C SER A 270 -25.68 11.54 -15.72
N MET A 271 -25.26 12.15 -16.84
CA MET A 271 -24.08 13.03 -16.83
C MET A 271 -24.28 14.27 -15.95
N GLU A 272 -25.49 14.81 -15.88
CA GLU A 272 -25.83 15.93 -15.00
C GLU A 272 -25.73 15.53 -13.53
N ASN A 273 -26.24 14.35 -13.16
CA ASN A 273 -26.10 13.83 -11.81
C ASN A 273 -24.62 13.60 -11.46
N PHE A 274 -23.82 13.09 -12.39
CA PHE A 274 -22.39 12.94 -12.18
C PHE A 274 -21.70 14.28 -11.90
N LEU A 275 -21.92 15.30 -12.74
CA LEU A 275 -21.31 16.62 -12.56
C LEU A 275 -21.75 17.31 -11.27
N ASN A 276 -23.03 17.15 -10.90
CA ASN A 276 -23.58 17.71 -9.67
C ASN A 276 -23.03 17.00 -8.43
N ASN A 277 -23.01 15.66 -8.41
CA ASN A 277 -22.49 14.88 -7.28
C ASN A 277 -20.98 15.09 -7.08
N THR A 278 -20.23 15.19 -8.17
CA THR A 278 -18.79 15.46 -8.12
C THR A 278 -18.46 16.94 -7.88
N GLY A 279 -19.46 17.85 -7.91
CA GLY A 279 -19.26 19.28 -7.70
C GLY A 279 -18.53 20.00 -8.84
N LEU A 280 -18.44 19.37 -10.02
CA LEU A 280 -17.73 19.91 -11.18
C LEU A 280 -18.50 21.05 -11.86
N SER A 281 -19.82 21.13 -11.67
CA SER A 281 -20.65 22.23 -12.19
C SER A 281 -20.57 23.51 -11.34
N PHE A 282 -19.94 23.47 -10.16
CA PHE A 282 -19.94 24.57 -9.20
C PHE A 282 -18.53 25.06 -8.89
N ALA A 283 -18.41 26.36 -8.57
CA ALA A 283 -17.16 26.90 -8.04
C ALA A 283 -16.79 26.20 -6.71
N PRO A 284 -15.50 25.88 -6.48
CA PRO A 284 -15.07 25.27 -5.23
C PRO A 284 -15.25 26.25 -4.07
N ASP A 285 -15.94 25.79 -3.02
CA ASP A 285 -15.97 26.50 -1.74
C ASP A 285 -14.67 26.21 -0.98
N LEU A 286 -13.70 27.11 -1.12
CA LEU A 286 -12.38 26.98 -0.49
C LEU A 286 -12.44 26.84 1.03
N LYS A 287 -13.44 27.46 1.69
CA LYS A 287 -13.60 27.34 3.15
C LYS A 287 -14.09 25.95 3.52
N ALA A 288 -15.11 25.45 2.84
CA ALA A 288 -15.63 24.11 3.06
C ALA A 288 -14.64 23.00 2.67
N ILE A 289 -13.78 23.25 1.67
CA ILE A 289 -12.69 22.34 1.30
C ILE A 289 -11.62 22.30 2.40
N ALA A 290 -11.20 23.47 2.90
CA ALA A 290 -10.21 23.56 3.97
C ALA A 290 -10.69 22.88 5.27
N SER A 291 -12.00 22.93 5.57
CA SER A 291 -12.60 22.23 6.70
C SER A 291 -13.03 20.79 6.41
N GLN A 292 -12.74 20.24 5.23
CA GLN A 292 -13.18 18.92 4.76
C GLN A 292 -14.69 18.66 4.88
N SER A 293 -15.50 19.72 4.96
CA SER A 293 -16.95 19.67 5.14
C SER A 293 -17.70 19.90 3.83
N CYS A 294 -16.99 20.06 2.71
CA CYS A 294 -17.59 20.22 1.39
C CYS A 294 -18.37 18.94 1.01
N PRO A 295 -19.69 19.03 0.73
CA PRO A 295 -20.51 17.85 0.42
C PRO A 295 -20.05 17.14 -0.86
N TYR A 296 -19.57 17.88 -1.86
CA TYR A 296 -19.01 17.29 -3.08
C TYR A 296 -17.71 16.52 -2.82
N TYR A 297 -16.87 17.02 -1.90
CA TYR A 297 -15.67 16.30 -1.48
C TYR A 297 -16.04 14.99 -0.78
N LEU A 298 -17.00 15.03 0.15
CA LEU A 298 -17.49 13.84 0.84
C LEU A 298 -18.14 12.83 -0.12
N SER A 299 -18.92 13.29 -1.10
CA SER A 299 -19.50 12.42 -2.13
C SER A 299 -18.41 11.69 -2.94
N ARG A 300 -17.41 12.42 -3.45
CA ARG A 300 -16.26 11.82 -4.15
C ARG A 300 -15.47 10.86 -3.26
N LEU A 301 -15.29 11.20 -1.99
CA LEU A 301 -14.56 10.38 -1.03
C LEU A 301 -15.30 9.07 -0.73
N ASN A 302 -16.62 9.11 -0.49
CA ASN A 302 -17.45 7.92 -0.30
C ASN A 302 -17.40 7.02 -1.53
N LEU A 303 -17.59 7.58 -2.72
CA LEU A 303 -17.50 6.81 -3.96
C LEU A 303 -16.12 6.17 -4.13
N LYS A 304 -15.04 6.92 -3.92
CA LYS A 304 -13.67 6.38 -3.99
C LYS A 304 -13.46 5.26 -2.98
N ALA A 305 -13.88 5.44 -1.73
CA ALA A 305 -13.70 4.45 -0.68
C ALA A 305 -14.49 3.17 -0.96
N SER A 306 -15.75 3.27 -1.37
CA SER A 306 -16.58 2.11 -1.70
C SER A 306 -16.06 1.35 -2.92
N LEU A 307 -15.63 2.06 -3.97
CA LEU A 307 -14.96 1.43 -5.10
C LEU A 307 -13.67 0.72 -4.65
N THR A 308 -12.83 1.38 -3.84
CA THR A 308 -11.58 0.80 -3.29
C THR A 308 -11.85 -0.46 -2.46
N ALA A 309 -12.93 -0.49 -1.69
CA ALA A 309 -13.33 -1.67 -0.92
C ALA A 309 -13.70 -2.84 -1.85
N LEU A 310 -14.48 -2.58 -2.91
CA LEU A 310 -14.86 -3.60 -3.89
C LEU A 310 -13.64 -4.12 -4.68
N GLU A 311 -12.75 -3.24 -5.13
CA GLU A 311 -11.48 -3.64 -5.77
C GLU A 311 -10.64 -4.51 -4.84
N GLY A 312 -10.60 -4.19 -3.54
CA GLY A 312 -9.95 -5.01 -2.54
C GLY A 312 -10.46 -6.43 -2.49
N VAL A 313 -11.78 -6.62 -2.59
CA VAL A 313 -12.34 -7.97 -2.63
C VAL A 313 -11.93 -8.68 -3.91
N LEU A 314 -11.99 -8.03 -5.07
CA LEU A 314 -11.57 -8.63 -6.34
C LEU A 314 -10.08 -9.03 -6.34
N ASN A 315 -9.22 -8.22 -5.73
CA ASN A 315 -7.77 -8.45 -5.71
C ASN A 315 -7.31 -9.47 -4.68
N GLN A 316 -7.99 -9.56 -3.54
CA GLN A 316 -7.52 -10.38 -2.41
C GLN A 316 -8.20 -11.74 -2.31
N VAL A 317 -9.38 -11.91 -2.93
CA VAL A 317 -10.16 -13.15 -2.79
C VAL A 317 -9.69 -14.20 -3.78
N GLU A 318 -9.24 -15.34 -3.26
CA GLU A 318 -8.95 -16.52 -4.07
C GLU A 318 -10.26 -17.20 -4.51
N VAL A 319 -10.45 -17.37 -5.81
CA VAL A 319 -11.64 -18.02 -6.35
C VAL A 319 -11.35 -19.51 -6.58
N PRO A 320 -12.14 -20.44 -6.01
CA PRO A 320 -11.96 -21.87 -6.29
C PRO A 320 -12.19 -22.18 -7.77
N ASN A 321 -11.45 -23.14 -8.33
CA ASN A 321 -11.52 -23.56 -9.74
C ASN A 321 -12.86 -24.19 -10.18
N ASN A 322 -13.88 -24.22 -9.31
CA ASN A 322 -15.20 -24.75 -9.64
C ASN A 322 -16.14 -23.61 -10.05
N GLU A 323 -16.72 -23.71 -11.26
CA GLU A 323 -17.63 -22.73 -11.85
C GLU A 323 -18.82 -22.35 -10.95
N SER A 324 -19.39 -23.30 -10.21
CA SER A 324 -20.51 -22.99 -9.30
C SER A 324 -20.06 -22.13 -8.11
N SER A 325 -18.84 -22.36 -7.63
CA SER A 325 -18.27 -21.65 -6.48
C SER A 325 -17.77 -20.26 -6.87
N SER A 326 -17.21 -20.11 -8.07
CA SER A 326 -16.82 -18.80 -8.61
C SER A 326 -18.03 -17.90 -8.85
N ALA A 327 -19.12 -18.47 -9.38
CA ALA A 327 -20.37 -17.75 -9.58
C ALA A 327 -20.92 -17.19 -8.26
N ASN A 328 -20.85 -17.93 -7.15
CA ASN A 328 -21.36 -17.47 -5.85
C ASN A 328 -20.63 -16.24 -5.31
N ILE A 329 -19.31 -16.19 -5.44
CA ILE A 329 -18.50 -15.03 -5.03
C ILE A 329 -18.76 -13.85 -5.98
N PHE A 330 -18.83 -14.10 -7.28
CA PHE A 330 -19.10 -13.08 -8.29
C PHE A 330 -20.48 -12.44 -8.14
N ASN A 331 -21.49 -13.23 -7.77
CA ASN A 331 -22.86 -12.77 -7.55
C ASN A 331 -22.97 -11.67 -6.49
N LEU A 332 -21.96 -11.49 -5.63
CA LEU A 332 -21.89 -10.36 -4.70
C LEU A 332 -21.84 -9.00 -5.42
N PHE A 333 -21.28 -8.94 -6.63
CA PHE A 333 -21.10 -7.70 -7.37
C PHE A 333 -22.17 -7.46 -8.44
N PHE A 334 -22.98 -8.47 -8.76
CA PHE A 334 -23.86 -8.45 -9.93
C PHE A 334 -24.80 -7.23 -9.95
N THR A 335 -25.27 -6.79 -8.79
CA THR A 335 -26.17 -5.66 -8.65
C THR A 335 -25.50 -4.30 -8.84
N VAL A 336 -24.21 -4.17 -8.54
CA VAL A 336 -23.46 -2.91 -8.67
C VAL A 336 -22.84 -2.72 -10.06
N LEU A 337 -22.60 -3.81 -10.80
CA LEU A 337 -21.96 -3.75 -12.13
C LEU A 337 -22.63 -2.80 -13.11
N PRO A 338 -23.97 -2.80 -13.30
CA PRO A 338 -24.60 -1.87 -14.23
C PRO A 338 -24.33 -0.41 -13.90
N LYS A 339 -24.30 -0.06 -12.60
CA LYS A 339 -24.01 1.30 -12.15
C LYS A 339 -22.56 1.71 -12.32
N ILE A 340 -21.64 0.76 -12.13
CA ILE A 340 -20.21 0.93 -12.38
C ILE A 340 -19.98 1.19 -13.88
N PHE A 341 -20.61 0.42 -14.77
CA PHE A 341 -20.51 0.67 -16.21
C PHE A 341 -21.15 2.00 -16.63
N GLN A 342 -22.30 2.36 -16.06
CA GLN A 342 -22.89 3.69 -16.28
C GLN A 342 -21.97 4.82 -15.81
N PHE A 343 -21.31 4.63 -14.67
CA PHE A 343 -20.33 5.58 -14.16
C PHE A 343 -19.14 5.75 -15.11
N CYS A 344 -18.61 4.65 -15.66
CA CYS A 344 -17.58 4.71 -16.71
C CYS A 344 -18.05 5.45 -17.95
N ARG A 345 -19.32 5.27 -18.34
CA ARG A 345 -19.92 6.03 -19.45
C ARG A 345 -19.97 7.53 -19.13
N CYS A 346 -20.32 7.92 -17.90
CA CYS A 346 -20.25 9.33 -17.48
C CYS A 346 -18.80 9.86 -17.54
N LEU A 347 -17.83 9.11 -17.00
CA LEU A 347 -16.41 9.48 -17.02
C LEU A 347 -15.87 9.67 -18.44
N THR A 348 -16.24 8.79 -19.37
CA THR A 348 -15.83 8.90 -20.78
C THR A 348 -16.59 9.99 -21.53
N SER A 349 -17.86 10.23 -21.17
CA SER A 349 -18.68 11.27 -21.79
C SER A 349 -18.20 12.68 -21.43
N ILE A 350 -17.44 12.88 -20.35
CA ILE A 350 -16.92 14.21 -20.00
C ILE A 350 -16.06 14.85 -21.11
N TYR A 351 -15.45 14.03 -21.95
CA TYR A 351 -14.65 14.47 -23.10
C TYR A 351 -15.51 15.04 -24.24
N MET A 352 -16.82 14.79 -24.23
CA MET A 352 -17.75 15.30 -25.24
C MET A 352 -17.96 16.81 -25.05
N PRO A 353 -17.96 17.63 -26.13
CA PRO A 353 -18.12 19.08 -26.04
C PRO A 353 -19.37 19.56 -25.31
N GLU A 354 -20.48 18.79 -25.41
CA GLU A 354 -21.74 19.09 -24.73
C GLU A 354 -21.59 19.09 -23.19
N TYR A 355 -20.73 18.23 -22.65
CA TYR A 355 -20.58 18.05 -21.20
C TYR A 355 -19.36 18.78 -20.66
N SER A 356 -18.27 18.89 -21.42
CA SER A 356 -17.11 19.68 -21.01
C SER A 356 -17.45 21.16 -20.84
N SER A 357 -18.38 21.69 -21.66
CA SER A 357 -18.90 23.06 -21.52
C SER A 357 -19.74 23.29 -20.25
N LYS A 358 -20.24 22.22 -19.60
CA LYS A 358 -21.01 22.28 -18.35
C LYS A 358 -20.12 22.19 -17.10
N VAL A 359 -18.81 21.98 -17.27
CA VAL A 359 -17.83 22.03 -16.18
C VAL A 359 -17.55 23.49 -15.84
N HIS A 360 -17.47 23.80 -14.54
CA HIS A 360 -17.18 25.17 -14.09
C HIS A 360 -15.82 25.65 -14.62
N PRO A 361 -15.71 26.87 -15.18
CA PRO A 361 -14.49 27.36 -15.84
C PRO A 361 -13.22 27.31 -14.99
N ILE A 362 -13.36 27.39 -13.66
CA ILE A 362 -12.25 27.32 -12.71
C ILE A 362 -11.48 25.99 -12.76
N TYR A 363 -12.16 24.89 -13.12
CA TYR A 363 -11.54 23.59 -13.31
C TYR A 363 -11.00 23.46 -14.74
N GLY A 364 -11.67 24.08 -15.72
CA GLY A 364 -11.27 24.07 -17.12
C GLY A 364 -11.03 22.66 -17.67
N LEU A 365 -10.10 22.52 -18.61
CA LEU A 365 -9.65 21.21 -19.12
C LEU A 365 -8.64 20.51 -18.19
N SER A 366 -8.13 21.19 -17.16
CA SER A 366 -7.10 20.66 -16.27
C SER A 366 -7.52 19.38 -15.55
N ILE A 367 -8.83 19.19 -15.29
CA ILE A 367 -9.36 17.95 -14.69
C ILE A 367 -9.23 16.73 -15.63
N LEU A 368 -9.00 16.94 -16.92
CA LEU A 368 -8.82 15.89 -17.93
C LEU A 368 -7.35 15.73 -18.34
N GLU A 369 -6.48 16.62 -17.90
CA GLU A 369 -5.06 16.63 -18.25
C GLU A 369 -4.25 15.75 -17.30
N MET A 370 -3.37 14.94 -17.85
CA MET A 370 -2.41 14.16 -17.08
C MET A 370 -1.62 15.03 -16.10
N VAL A 371 -1.54 14.59 -14.84
CA VAL A 371 -0.87 15.32 -13.76
C VAL A 371 0.62 15.44 -14.06
N PRO A 372 1.30 16.56 -13.68
CA PRO A 372 2.73 16.73 -13.95
C PRO A 372 3.62 15.55 -13.48
N SER A 373 3.30 14.91 -12.36
CA SER A 373 4.03 13.73 -11.85
C SER A 373 3.89 12.50 -12.75
N GLU A 374 2.71 12.26 -13.31
CA GLU A 374 2.47 11.15 -14.25
C GLU A 374 3.20 11.41 -15.57
N ARG A 375 3.15 12.65 -16.06
CA ARG A 375 3.90 13.08 -17.25
C ARG A 375 5.41 12.89 -17.04
N GLN A 376 5.91 13.26 -15.86
CA GLN A 376 7.31 13.07 -15.51
C GLN A 376 7.69 11.58 -15.45
N THR A 377 6.83 10.73 -14.88
CA THR A 377 7.03 9.27 -14.82
C THR A 377 7.09 8.66 -16.21
N LEU A 378 6.19 9.06 -17.12
CA LEU A 378 6.19 8.58 -18.50
C LEU A 378 7.46 9.00 -19.24
N VAL A 379 7.83 10.28 -19.15
CA VAL A 379 9.05 10.78 -19.79
C VAL A 379 10.30 10.06 -19.25
N SER A 380 10.36 9.77 -17.96
CA SER A 380 11.46 9.00 -17.36
C SER A 380 11.43 7.50 -17.70
N SER A 381 10.26 6.95 -18.01
CA SER A 381 10.12 5.53 -18.41
C SER A 381 10.47 5.31 -19.88
N ILE A 382 10.14 6.26 -20.76
CA ILE A 382 10.50 6.21 -22.19
C ILE A 382 12.02 6.26 -22.38
N THR A 383 12.74 6.97 -21.52
CA THR A 383 14.21 6.96 -21.48
C THR A 383 14.82 5.67 -20.91
N LEU A 384 14.03 4.76 -20.34
CA LEU A 384 14.47 3.43 -19.87
C LEU A 384 14.15 2.32 -20.87
N GLU A 385 13.09 2.44 -21.67
CA GLU A 385 12.70 1.43 -22.67
C GLU A 385 13.59 1.43 -23.92
N GLN A 386 14.22 2.56 -24.28
CA GLN A 386 15.11 2.62 -25.45
C GLN A 386 16.40 1.79 -25.30
N ASP A 387 16.77 1.36 -24.09
CA ASP A 387 18.00 0.60 -23.81
C ASP A 387 17.77 -0.84 -23.31
N SER A 388 16.52 -1.31 -23.21
CA SER A 388 16.18 -2.62 -22.63
C SER A 388 15.61 -3.65 -23.62
N ASN A 389 16.06 -3.61 -24.88
CA ASN A 389 15.93 -4.77 -25.77
C ASN A 389 16.93 -5.88 -25.37
N GLY A 390 16.58 -6.64 -24.33
CA GLY A 390 17.23 -7.90 -24.01
C GLY A 390 17.40 -8.18 -22.52
N ALA A 391 16.33 -8.58 -21.83
CA ALA A 391 16.39 -9.57 -20.75
C ALA A 391 14.98 -9.91 -20.25
N ASP A 392 14.50 -11.09 -20.64
CA ASP A 392 13.41 -11.78 -19.94
C ASP A 392 13.77 -11.93 -18.45
N SER A 393 12.95 -11.37 -17.58
CA SER A 393 12.96 -11.68 -16.16
C SER A 393 11.54 -11.70 -15.61
N LYS A 394 11.15 -12.89 -15.12
CA LYS A 394 9.91 -13.13 -14.39
C LYS A 394 9.84 -12.16 -13.21
N LYS A 395 8.82 -11.30 -13.20
CA LYS A 395 8.54 -10.34 -12.13
C LYS A 395 8.25 -11.08 -10.83
N PHE A 396 9.12 -10.90 -9.84
CA PHE A 396 8.78 -11.07 -8.43
C PHE A 396 8.15 -9.76 -7.96
N GLU A 397 6.89 -9.81 -7.52
CA GLU A 397 6.21 -8.67 -6.92
C GLU A 397 6.84 -8.35 -5.56
N GLU A 398 7.75 -7.36 -5.54
CA GLU A 398 8.01 -6.60 -4.33
C GLU A 398 6.74 -5.78 -4.03
N PHE A 399 6.07 -6.08 -2.93
CA PHE A 399 5.07 -5.19 -2.34
C PHE A 399 5.76 -3.89 -1.93
N GLU A 400 5.89 -2.96 -2.88
CA GLU A 400 6.20 -1.56 -2.58
C GLU A 400 5.04 -1.01 -1.75
N VAL A 401 5.27 -0.87 -0.45
CA VAL A 401 4.46 -0.03 0.45
C VAL A 401 4.66 1.42 -0.01
N GLY A 402 3.99 1.78 -1.10
CA GLY A 402 4.35 2.96 -1.88
C GLY A 402 3.40 3.32 -3.03
N GLN A 403 2.18 2.80 -3.09
CA GLN A 403 1.13 3.33 -3.98
C GLN A 403 -0.22 3.43 -3.25
N PHE A 404 -0.24 4.27 -2.23
CA PHE A 404 -1.48 4.87 -1.76
C PHE A 404 -1.27 6.38 -1.83
N SER A 405 -1.36 6.91 -3.04
CA SER A 405 -1.20 8.33 -3.33
C SER A 405 -2.24 9.15 -2.54
N ASN A 406 -1.72 10.08 -1.75
CA ASN A 406 -2.44 11.27 -1.32
C ASN A 406 -2.29 12.30 -2.45
N GLY A 407 -3.38 12.74 -3.07
CA GLY A 407 -3.35 13.92 -3.94
C GLY A 407 -4.41 13.95 -5.04
N TYR A 408 -5.43 14.80 -4.85
CA TYR A 408 -6.31 15.40 -5.86
C TYR A 408 -7.01 14.50 -6.90
N GLY A 409 -8.25 14.12 -6.55
CA GLY A 409 -9.47 14.36 -7.32
C GLY A 409 -9.56 13.91 -8.80
N ASN A 410 -10.42 12.91 -9.03
CA ASN A 410 -11.05 12.47 -10.29
C ASN A 410 -10.23 11.61 -11.27
N GLN A 411 -8.91 11.76 -11.38
CA GLN A 411 -8.11 10.97 -12.35
C GLN A 411 -7.72 9.58 -11.83
N GLU A 412 -7.45 9.45 -10.53
CA GLU A 412 -7.21 8.15 -9.89
C GLU A 412 -8.40 7.20 -10.07
N ILE A 413 -9.63 7.73 -10.12
CA ILE A 413 -10.84 6.92 -10.33
C ILE A 413 -10.86 6.32 -11.74
N ALA A 414 -10.38 7.03 -12.78
CA ALA A 414 -10.39 6.51 -14.14
C ALA A 414 -9.35 5.39 -14.38
N MET A 415 -8.13 5.53 -13.84
CA MET A 415 -7.12 4.46 -13.88
C MET A 415 -7.50 3.26 -13.00
N PHE A 416 -8.00 3.53 -11.79
CA PHE A 416 -8.58 2.54 -10.91
C PHE A 416 -9.70 1.76 -11.61
N MET A 417 -10.63 2.44 -12.29
CA MET A 417 -11.73 1.78 -12.99
C MET A 417 -11.25 0.95 -14.19
N ARG A 418 -10.18 1.36 -14.89
CA ARG A 418 -9.57 0.51 -15.94
C ARG A 418 -8.99 -0.76 -15.35
N LYS A 419 -8.25 -0.67 -14.24
CA LYS A 419 -7.68 -1.83 -13.55
C LYS A 419 -8.79 -2.73 -12.96
N PHE A 420 -9.77 -2.13 -12.29
CA PHE A 420 -10.95 -2.79 -11.73
C PHE A 420 -11.76 -3.52 -12.80
N ILE A 421 -11.96 -2.91 -13.98
CA ILE A 421 -12.64 -3.54 -15.12
C ILE A 421 -11.79 -4.68 -15.70
N VAL A 422 -10.48 -4.49 -15.87
CA VAL A 422 -9.58 -5.54 -16.36
C VAL A 422 -9.56 -6.74 -15.42
N GLU A 423 -9.53 -6.52 -14.11
CA GLU A 423 -9.65 -7.56 -13.10
C GLU A 423 -11.03 -8.24 -13.14
N LEU A 424 -12.12 -7.47 -13.29
CA LEU A 424 -13.46 -8.01 -13.46
C LEU A 424 -13.59 -8.87 -14.72
N MET A 425 -12.98 -8.47 -15.84
CA MET A 425 -12.98 -9.22 -17.10
C MET A 425 -12.11 -10.48 -17.03
N SER A 426 -10.96 -10.41 -16.35
CA SER A 426 -10.05 -11.54 -16.10
C SER A 426 -10.73 -12.63 -15.26
N VAL A 427 -11.44 -12.24 -14.19
CA VAL A 427 -12.22 -13.16 -13.33
C VAL A 427 -13.41 -13.77 -14.08
N CYS A 428 -13.93 -13.11 -15.11
CA CYS A 428 -15.03 -13.62 -15.95
C CYS A 428 -14.58 -14.58 -17.07
N GLY A 429 -13.29 -14.92 -17.18
CA GLY A 429 -12.80 -15.82 -18.24
C GLY A 429 -12.96 -15.26 -19.66
N VAL A 430 -13.15 -13.94 -19.80
CA VAL A 430 -13.16 -13.27 -21.11
C VAL A 430 -11.73 -12.86 -21.42
N VAL A 431 -10.88 -13.85 -21.66
CA VAL A 431 -9.63 -13.67 -22.41
C VAL A 431 -9.84 -14.36 -23.74
N ASP A 432 -10.50 -13.66 -24.67
CA ASP A 432 -9.94 -13.41 -26.00
C ASP A 432 -10.93 -12.74 -26.95
N SER A 433 -10.35 -11.89 -27.79
CA SER A 433 -10.84 -11.34 -29.07
C SER A 433 -11.92 -10.23 -29.05
N ASP A 434 -11.47 -9.07 -29.52
CA ASP A 434 -12.23 -8.09 -30.28
C ASP A 434 -13.35 -7.33 -29.58
N LEU A 435 -12.97 -6.48 -28.62
CA LEU A 435 -13.65 -5.20 -28.44
C LEU A 435 -12.61 -4.08 -28.44
N GLY A 436 -12.44 -3.49 -29.62
CA GLY A 436 -11.64 -2.28 -29.82
C GLY A 436 -12.15 -1.15 -28.93
N PHE A 437 -11.27 -0.72 -28.02
CA PHE A 437 -11.34 0.56 -27.35
C PHE A 437 -10.91 1.70 -28.29
#